data_AF-A0A971XXH3-F1
#
_entry.id   AF-A0A971XXH3-F1
#
_cell.length_a   1.000
_cell.length_b   1.000
_cell.length_c   1.000
_cell.angle_alpha   90.00
_cell.angle_beta   90.00
_cell.angle_gamma   90.00
#
_symmetry.space_group_name_H-M   'P 1'
#
loop_
_entity.id
_entity.type
_entity.pdbx_description
1 polymer ?
#
loop_
_entity_poly.entity_id
_entity_poly.type
_entity_poly.pdbx_seq_one_letter_code
_entity_poly.pdbx_strand_id
1 'polypeptide(L)'
;PIEGFRQALPGVEIFEISAATGTGTEKLIQRISQLLAELPRVPLTPPSPENTLIELLPQQGILVEKVAEDVYVLSGRRVEILAAKTDFDNDEAVANFYRVAKAMGVFDLLQKEGIQPGDTVIIGEEEFTYE
;
A
#
# COMPACT_ATOMS: atom_id res chain seq x y z
N PRO A 1 24.36 -29.40 -32.97
CA PRO A 1 24.81 -30.42 -31.98
C PRO A 1 24.78 -29.83 -30.58
N ILE A 2 24.61 -30.66 -29.55
CA ILE A 2 24.50 -30.18 -28.17
C ILE A 2 25.76 -29.46 -27.67
N GLU A 3 26.94 -29.86 -28.16
CA GLU A 3 28.20 -29.13 -27.95
C GLU A 3 28.12 -27.65 -28.34
N GLY A 4 27.43 -27.33 -29.43
CA GLY A 4 27.24 -25.93 -29.86
C GLY A 4 26.36 -25.14 -28.89
N PHE A 5 25.36 -25.80 -28.30
CA PHE A 5 24.50 -25.19 -27.28
C PHE A 5 25.27 -24.94 -25.97
N ARG A 6 26.14 -25.90 -25.58
CA ARG A 6 27.03 -25.76 -24.41
C ARG A 6 28.05 -24.63 -24.58
N GLN A 7 28.58 -24.43 -25.80
CA GLN A 7 29.50 -23.33 -26.10
C GLN A 7 28.82 -21.95 -26.09
N ALA A 8 27.55 -21.87 -26.52
CA ALA A 8 26.79 -20.62 -26.56
C ALA A 8 26.33 -20.14 -25.18
N LEU A 9 26.22 -21.03 -24.19
CA LEU A 9 25.76 -20.74 -22.83
C LEU A 9 26.79 -21.17 -21.77
N PRO A 10 27.96 -20.49 -21.72
CA PRO A 10 28.98 -20.80 -20.73
C PRO A 10 28.47 -20.49 -19.32
N GLY A 11 28.69 -21.41 -18.37
CA GLY A 11 28.30 -21.24 -16.97
C GLY A 11 26.84 -21.62 -16.65
N VAL A 12 26.07 -22.10 -17.63
CA VAL A 12 24.70 -22.61 -17.41
C VAL A 12 24.71 -24.13 -17.35
N GLU A 13 24.03 -24.70 -16.36
CA GLU A 13 23.85 -26.14 -16.26
C GLU A 13 22.81 -26.62 -17.30
N ILE A 14 23.21 -27.54 -18.17
CA ILE A 14 22.37 -28.00 -19.30
C ILE A 14 21.98 -29.47 -19.09
N PHE A 15 20.66 -29.70 -19.11
CA PHE A 15 20.03 -31.02 -19.00
C PHE A 15 19.37 -31.43 -20.32
N GLU A 16 19.69 -32.64 -20.77
CA GLU A 16 19.01 -33.28 -21.89
C GLU A 16 17.79 -34.02 -21.39
N ILE A 17 16.60 -33.65 -21.87
CA ILE A 17 15.35 -34.28 -21.47
C ILE A 17 14.48 -34.68 -22.65
N SER A 18 13.65 -35.70 -22.46
CA SER A 18 12.63 -36.13 -23.41
C SER A 18 11.36 -36.52 -22.66
N ALA A 19 10.25 -35.83 -22.96
CA ALA A 19 8.95 -36.16 -22.40
C ALA A 19 8.41 -37.50 -22.93
N ALA A 20 8.71 -37.84 -24.19
CA ALA A 20 8.21 -39.05 -24.82
C ALA A 20 8.84 -40.34 -24.26
N THR A 21 10.11 -40.28 -23.86
CA THR A 21 10.86 -41.43 -23.32
C THR A 21 11.10 -41.36 -21.82
N GLY A 22 10.78 -40.23 -21.18
CA GLY A 22 11.10 -39.96 -19.78
C GLY A 22 12.60 -39.77 -19.50
N THR A 23 13.45 -39.73 -20.54
CA THR A 23 14.90 -39.58 -20.37
C THR A 23 15.21 -38.24 -19.72
N GLY A 24 16.06 -38.24 -18.68
CA GLY A 24 16.61 -37.03 -18.05
C GLY A 24 15.66 -36.26 -17.13
N THR A 25 14.37 -36.60 -17.10
CA THR A 25 13.36 -35.88 -16.29
C THR A 25 13.62 -36.05 -14.80
N GLU A 26 13.95 -37.26 -14.34
CA GLU A 26 14.24 -37.53 -12.92
C GLU A 26 15.45 -36.74 -12.41
N LYS A 27 16.54 -36.70 -13.19
CA LYS A 27 17.74 -35.90 -12.87
C LYS A 27 17.40 -34.40 -12.77
N LEU A 28 16.56 -33.90 -13.67
CA LEU A 28 16.10 -32.51 -13.64
C LEU A 28 15.31 -32.21 -12.36
N ILE A 29 14.36 -33.06 -11.99
CA ILE A 29 13.56 -32.89 -10.76
C ILE A 29 14.44 -32.90 -9.51
N GLN A 30 15.40 -33.83 -9.44
CA GLN A 30 16.35 -33.88 -8.33
C GLN A 30 17.19 -32.60 -8.23
N ARG A 31 17.67 -32.07 -9.36
CA ARG A 31 18.44 -30.82 -9.37
C ARG A 31 17.59 -29.63 -8.93
N ILE A 32 16.35 -29.52 -9.42
CA ILE A 32 15.40 -28.49 -8.98
C ILE A 32 15.19 -28.57 -7.47
N SER A 33 15.01 -29.77 -6.92
CA SER A 33 14.82 -29.96 -5.48
C SER A 33 16.04 -29.50 -4.67
N GLN A 34 17.26 -29.75 -5.15
CA GLN A 34 18.48 -29.27 -4.50
C GLN A 34 18.57 -27.74 -4.53
N LEU A 35 18.31 -27.13 -5.69
CA LEU A 35 18.30 -25.68 -5.83
C LEU A 35 17.27 -25.01 -4.91
N LEU A 36 16.08 -25.58 -4.82
CA LEU A 36 15.04 -25.09 -3.90
C LEU A 36 15.46 -25.23 -2.42
N ALA A 37 16.25 -26.25 -2.08
CA ALA A 37 16.76 -26.46 -0.72
C ALA A 37 17.88 -25.48 -0.34
N GLU A 38 18.62 -24.95 -1.32
CA GLU A 38 19.66 -23.92 -1.12
C GLU A 38 19.09 -22.51 -0.94
N LEU A 39 17.84 -22.27 -1.38
CA LEU A 39 17.20 -20.96 -1.24
C LEU A 39 16.84 -20.67 0.22
N PRO A 40 16.92 -19.38 0.65
CA PRO A 40 16.43 -18.98 1.95
C PRO A 40 14.94 -19.34 2.07
N ARG A 41 14.57 -19.93 3.21
CA ARG A 41 13.18 -20.33 3.46
C ARG A 41 12.31 -19.09 3.50
N VAL A 42 11.41 -18.95 2.52
CA VAL A 42 10.33 -17.98 2.58
C VAL A 42 9.31 -18.50 3.61
N PRO A 43 8.86 -17.69 4.57
CA PRO A 43 7.79 -18.09 5.47
C PRO A 43 6.58 -18.53 4.65
N LEU A 44 6.11 -19.77 4.88
CA LEU A 44 4.87 -20.30 4.30
C LEU A 44 3.63 -19.66 4.91
N THR A 45 3.80 -18.98 6.04
CA THR A 45 2.80 -18.10 6.60
C THR A 45 2.66 -16.94 5.61
N PRO A 46 1.47 -16.65 5.04
CA PRO A 46 1.25 -15.31 4.51
C PRO A 46 1.71 -14.34 5.59
N PRO A 47 2.31 -13.18 5.25
CA PRO A 47 2.63 -12.20 6.27
C PRO A 47 1.38 -12.09 7.15
N SER A 48 1.54 -12.42 8.45
CA SER A 48 0.54 -12.01 9.42
C SER A 48 0.29 -10.54 9.09
N PRO A 49 -0.96 -10.07 9.00
CA PRO A 49 -1.25 -8.66 8.74
C PRO A 49 -0.62 -7.71 9.79
N GLU A 50 0.21 -8.22 10.69
CA GLU A 50 0.93 -7.50 11.72
C GLU A 50 2.20 -6.78 11.22
N ASN A 51 2.73 -7.06 10.01
CA ASN A 51 3.90 -6.33 9.48
C ASN A 51 3.74 -5.69 8.10
N THR A 52 2.58 -5.82 7.48
CA THR A 52 2.12 -4.78 6.56
C THR A 52 1.17 -3.96 7.41
N LEU A 53 1.54 -2.74 7.76
CA LEU A 53 0.54 -1.69 7.93
C LEU A 53 -0.13 -1.53 6.55
N ILE A 54 -0.96 -2.51 6.16
CA ILE A 54 -2.21 -2.17 5.53
C ILE A 54 -2.90 -1.52 6.69
N GLU A 55 -2.75 -0.20 6.82
CA GLU A 55 -3.81 0.56 7.43
C GLU A 55 -5.05 0.15 6.62
N LEU A 56 -5.75 -0.85 7.15
CA LEU A 56 -7.18 -0.91 7.03
C LEU A 56 -7.62 0.41 7.66
N LEU A 57 -7.52 1.51 6.88
CA LEU A 57 -8.29 2.72 7.09
C LEU A 57 -9.65 2.15 7.41
N PRO A 58 -10.11 2.25 8.67
CA PRO A 58 -11.34 1.57 9.03
C PRO A 58 -12.35 2.08 8.01
N GLN A 59 -13.17 1.21 7.43
CA GLN A 59 -14.18 1.68 6.46
C GLN A 59 -15.13 2.76 7.07
N GLN A 60 -14.95 3.07 8.36
CA GLN A 60 -15.60 4.09 9.16
C GLN A 60 -14.66 5.08 9.89
N GLY A 61 -13.33 5.00 9.74
CA GLY A 61 -12.35 5.80 10.50
C GLY A 61 -11.75 6.95 9.70
N ILE A 62 -11.35 8.00 10.40
CA ILE A 62 -10.58 9.14 9.87
C ILE A 62 -9.19 9.04 10.49
N LEU A 63 -8.16 9.09 9.65
CA LEU A 63 -6.76 9.23 10.03
C LEU A 63 -6.34 10.69 9.90
N VAL A 64 -5.51 11.16 10.82
CA VAL A 64 -4.89 12.50 10.78
C VAL A 64 -3.38 12.30 10.85
N GLU A 65 -2.66 12.86 9.90
CA GLU A 65 -1.19 12.85 9.85
C GLU A 65 -0.67 14.29 9.81
N LYS A 66 0.30 14.61 10.66
CA LYS A 66 0.99 15.90 10.64
C LYS A 66 2.20 15.82 9.72
N VAL A 67 2.12 16.46 8.55
CA VAL A 67 3.17 16.39 7.50
C VAL A 67 4.16 17.56 7.54
N ALA A 68 3.78 18.68 8.17
CA ALA A 68 4.64 19.82 8.47
C ALA A 68 4.23 20.48 9.81
N GLU A 69 4.92 21.54 10.23
CA GLU A 69 4.66 22.22 11.51
C GLU A 69 3.22 22.76 11.62
N ASP A 70 2.66 23.20 10.50
CA ASP A 70 1.37 23.87 10.33
C ASP A 70 0.47 23.16 9.29
N VAL A 71 0.81 21.94 8.87
CA VAL A 71 0.07 21.21 7.82
C VAL A 71 -0.34 19.81 8.29
N TYR A 72 -1.64 19.55 8.19
CA TYR A 72 -2.29 18.29 8.56
C TYR A 72 -2.97 17.65 7.35
N VAL A 73 -2.73 16.36 7.12
CA VAL A 73 -3.39 15.56 6.08
C VAL A 73 -4.42 14.65 6.74
N LEU A 74 -5.66 14.66 6.25
CA LEU A 74 -6.70 13.74 6.68
C LEU A 74 -6.98 12.72 5.59
N SER A 75 -7.06 11.45 6.01
CA SER A 75 -7.41 10.34 5.13
C SER A 75 -8.61 9.59 5.70
N GLY A 76 -9.55 9.25 4.82
CA GLY A 76 -10.75 8.55 5.21
C GLY A 76 -11.86 8.73 4.18
N ARG A 77 -12.38 7.62 3.68
CA ARG A 77 -13.39 7.58 2.60
C ARG A 77 -14.57 8.54 2.81
N ARG A 78 -15.06 8.67 4.05
CA ARG A 78 -16.23 9.53 4.35
C ARG A 78 -15.89 11.02 4.31
N VAL A 79 -14.73 11.41 4.85
CA VAL A 79 -14.31 12.81 4.90
C VAL A 79 -13.82 13.28 3.53
N GLU A 80 -13.14 12.42 2.77
CA GLU A 80 -12.74 12.69 1.38
C GLU A 80 -13.96 12.89 0.46
N ILE A 81 -14.98 12.02 0.56
CA ILE A 81 -16.23 12.20 -0.21
C ILE A 81 -16.96 13.49 0.19
N LEU A 82 -16.90 13.88 1.48
CA LEU A 82 -17.50 15.12 1.93
C LEU A 82 -16.75 16.32 1.36
N ALA A 83 -15.41 16.33 1.45
CA ALA A 83 -14.57 17.39 0.92
C ALA A 83 -14.78 17.55 -0.60
N ALA A 84 -14.67 16.47 -1.38
CA ALA A 84 -14.82 16.49 -2.84
C ALA A 84 -16.24 16.89 -3.33
N LYS A 85 -17.25 16.90 -2.45
CA LYS A 85 -18.61 17.36 -2.77
C LYS A 85 -18.89 18.78 -2.28
N THR A 86 -17.96 19.36 -1.55
CA THR A 86 -18.08 20.69 -0.97
C THR A 86 -17.48 21.68 -1.94
N ASP A 87 -18.25 22.71 -2.27
CA ASP A 87 -17.74 23.88 -2.96
C ASP A 87 -17.18 24.84 -1.91
N PHE A 88 -15.86 24.90 -1.76
CA PHE A 88 -15.21 25.72 -0.73
C PHE A 88 -15.23 27.23 -1.03
N ASP A 89 -15.64 27.63 -2.23
CA ASP A 89 -15.88 29.04 -2.58
C ASP A 89 -17.28 29.53 -2.13
N ASN A 90 -18.11 28.62 -1.59
CA ASN A 90 -19.47 28.92 -1.15
C ASN A 90 -19.61 28.77 0.37
N ASP A 91 -19.81 29.90 1.05
CA ASP A 91 -19.97 29.99 2.51
C ASP A 91 -21.03 29.01 3.08
N GLU A 92 -22.14 28.77 2.38
CA GLU A 92 -23.18 27.85 2.83
C GLU A 92 -22.70 26.39 2.74
N ALA A 93 -21.97 26.03 1.69
CA ALA A 93 -21.40 24.71 1.52
C ALA A 93 -20.29 24.47 2.55
N VAL A 94 -19.44 25.47 2.81
CA VAL A 94 -18.41 25.44 3.87
C VAL A 94 -19.06 25.23 5.24
N ALA A 95 -20.08 26.00 5.59
CA ALA A 95 -20.79 25.84 6.85
C ALA A 95 -21.39 24.42 7.01
N ASN A 96 -21.93 23.87 5.92
CA ASN A 96 -22.43 22.50 5.90
C ASN A 96 -21.31 21.47 6.07
N PHE A 97 -20.16 21.67 5.41
CA PHE A 97 -18.97 20.84 5.59
C PHE A 97 -18.54 20.81 7.06
N TYR A 98 -18.35 21.96 7.69
CA TYR A 98 -18.00 22.06 9.11
C TYR A 98 -19.01 21.34 10.01
N ARG A 99 -20.32 21.50 9.76
CA ARG A 99 -21.36 20.81 10.53
C ARG A 99 -21.27 19.29 10.41
N VAL A 100 -21.06 18.76 9.21
CA VAL A 100 -20.98 17.30 8.98
C VAL A 100 -19.65 16.75 9.47
N ALA A 101 -18.53 17.44 9.24
CA ALA A 101 -17.21 17.09 9.74
C ALA A 101 -17.17 17.01 11.27
N LYS A 102 -17.84 17.95 11.95
CA LYS A 102 -18.00 17.93 13.41
C LYS A 102 -18.79 16.70 13.88
N ALA A 103 -19.89 16.36 13.21
CA ALA A 103 -20.65 15.15 13.54
C ALA A 103 -19.87 13.84 13.29
N MET A 104 -18.86 13.88 12.42
CA MET A 104 -17.94 12.76 12.19
C MET A 104 -16.77 12.72 13.17
N GLY A 105 -16.61 13.70 14.05
CA GLY A 105 -15.49 13.78 15.00
C GLY A 105 -14.16 14.21 14.37
N VAL A 106 -14.18 14.81 13.17
CA VAL A 106 -12.97 15.28 12.46
C VAL A 106 -12.16 16.26 13.32
N PHE A 107 -12.83 17.26 13.88
CA PHE A 107 -12.16 18.30 14.67
C PHE A 107 -11.62 17.77 16.01
N ASP A 108 -12.28 16.79 16.62
CA ASP A 108 -11.78 16.17 17.86
C ASP A 108 -10.48 15.41 17.60
N LEU A 109 -10.31 14.84 16.41
CA LEU A 109 -9.07 14.17 16.00
C LEU A 109 -7.96 15.20 15.72
N LEU A 110 -8.26 16.25 14.96
CA LEU A 110 -7.29 17.31 14.68
C LEU A 110 -6.80 18.02 15.95
N GLN A 111 -7.70 18.25 16.93
CA GLN A 111 -7.33 18.82 18.22
C GLN A 111 -6.42 17.90 19.04
N LYS A 112 -6.58 16.58 18.95
CA LYS A 112 -5.66 15.62 19.59
C LYS A 112 -4.26 15.68 19.01
N GLU A 113 -4.15 15.94 17.71
CA GLU A 113 -2.88 16.15 16.99
C GLU A 113 -2.36 17.60 17.12
N GLY A 114 -3.03 18.43 17.90
CA GLY A 114 -2.56 19.75 18.30
C GLY A 114 -2.70 20.85 17.24
N ILE A 115 -3.68 20.73 16.33
CA ILE A 115 -3.96 21.77 15.35
C ILE A 115 -4.26 23.12 16.03
N GLN A 116 -3.85 24.22 15.40
CA GLN A 116 -4.08 25.59 15.83
C GLN A 116 -4.85 26.38 14.76
N PRO A 117 -5.62 27.42 15.15
CA PRO A 117 -6.20 28.35 14.20
C PRO A 117 -5.11 28.98 13.32
N GLY A 118 -5.30 28.92 12.00
CA GLY A 118 -4.30 29.33 11.00
C GLY A 118 -3.54 28.16 10.37
N ASP A 119 -3.62 26.95 10.92
CA ASP A 119 -3.00 25.76 10.32
C ASP A 119 -3.76 25.31 9.07
N THR A 120 -3.04 24.67 8.15
CA THR A 120 -3.57 24.15 6.90
C THR A 120 -4.01 22.69 7.05
N VAL A 121 -5.19 22.39 6.54
CA VAL A 121 -5.78 21.06 6.52
C VAL A 121 -5.98 20.62 5.07
N ILE A 122 -5.43 19.45 4.73
CA ILE A 122 -5.52 18.85 3.40
C ILE A 122 -6.37 17.58 3.48
N ILE A 123 -7.38 17.48 2.61
CA ILE A 123 -8.26 16.31 2.50
C ILE A 123 -8.42 15.93 1.03
N GLY A 124 -7.74 14.87 0.59
CA GLY A 124 -7.73 14.50 -0.83
C GLY A 124 -7.05 15.58 -1.67
N GLU A 125 -7.80 16.19 -2.59
CA GLU A 125 -7.33 17.29 -3.46
C GLU A 125 -7.67 18.69 -2.91
N GLU A 126 -8.46 18.77 -1.84
CA GLU A 126 -8.94 20.03 -1.26
C GLU A 126 -8.05 20.45 -0.08
N GLU A 127 -7.78 21.74 0.03
CA GLU A 127 -7.05 22.35 1.15
C GLU A 127 -7.81 23.54 1.73
N PHE A 128 -7.79 23.69 3.05
CA PHE A 128 -8.41 24.83 3.72
C PHE A 128 -7.67 25.20 5.01
N THR A 129 -7.86 26.43 5.47
CA THR A 129 -7.30 26.92 6.72
C THR A 129 -8.26 26.63 7.88
N TYR A 130 -7.73 26.11 8.98
CA TYR A 130 -8.48 25.85 10.19
C TYR A 130 -8.74 27.16 10.97
N GLU A 131 -9.99 27.42 11.34
CA GLU A 131 -10.43 28.57 12.15
C GLU A 131 -10.83 28.17 13.59
#